data_AF-A0A5C1A8G5-F1
#
_entry.id   AF-A0A5C1A8G5-F1
#
_cell.length_a   1.000
_cell.length_b   1.000
_cell.length_c   1.000
_cell.angle_alpha   90.00
_cell.angle_beta   90.00
_cell.angle_gamma   90.00
#
_symmetry.space_group_name_H-M   'P 1'
#
loop_
_entity.id
_entity.type
_entity.pdbx_description
1 polymer ?
#
loop_
_entity_poly.entity_id
_entity_poly.type
_entity_poly.pdbx_seq_one_letter_code
_entity_poly.pdbx_strand_id
1 'polypeptide(L)' 'MASDLINADEVDRRFLWLTGTAEKLAKKSKLPHYRLPDGSLRFVWAELESLICRIPPAHPQPIFAIA' A
#
# COMPACT_ATOMS: atom_id res chain seq x y z
N MET A 1 15.38 5.12 16.21
CA MET A 1 14.76 4.79 14.90
C MET A 1 13.39 5.43 14.90
N ALA A 2 13.20 6.53 14.17
CA ALA A 2 11.90 7.19 14.10
C ALA A 2 10.97 6.28 13.29
N SER A 3 9.95 5.72 13.93
CA SER A 3 8.86 5.08 13.22
C SER A 3 8.09 6.18 12.49
N ASP A 4 8.33 6.36 11.20
CA ASP A 4 7.62 7.31 10.34
C ASP A 4 6.13 6.93 10.27
N LEU A 5 5.36 7.45 11.24
CA LEU A 5 3.92 7.33 11.31
C LEU A 5 3.29 8.35 10.37
N ILE A 6 2.78 7.87 9.24
CA ILE A 6 2.14 8.70 8.22
C ILE A 6 0.62 8.54 8.25
N ASN A 7 -0.07 9.53 7.67
CA ASN A 7 -1.52 9.54 7.54
C ASN A 7 -2.00 8.84 6.26
N ALA A 8 -3.28 8.51 6.19
CA ALA A 8 -3.89 7.94 4.98
C ALA A 8 -3.67 8.81 3.73
N ASP A 9 -3.79 10.14 3.85
CA ASP A 9 -3.56 11.06 2.72
C ASP A 9 -2.12 11.01 2.21
N GLU A 10 -1.14 10.91 3.12
CA GLU A 10 0.27 10.79 2.76
C GLU A 10 0.56 9.43 2.10
N VAL A 11 -0.07 8.35 2.57
CA VAL A 11 -0.02 7.04 1.91
C VAL A 11 -0.56 7.15 0.49
N ASP A 12 -1.76 7.74 0.31
CA ASP A 12 -2.37 7.89 -1.00
C ASP A 12 -1.47 8.67 -1.97
N ARG A 13 -0.82 9.75 -1.50
CA ARG A 13 0.14 10.51 -2.31
C ARG A 13 1.38 9.69 -2.71
N ARG A 14 1.98 8.97 -1.77
CA ARG A 14 3.21 8.19 -2.03
C ARG A 14 2.97 7.02 -2.96
N PHE A 15 1.82 6.37 -2.84
CA PHE A 15 1.41 5.26 -3.71
C PHE A 15 0.72 5.71 -5.00
N LEU A 16 0.50 7.02 -5.19
CA LEU A 16 -0.28 7.58 -6.28
C LEU A 16 -1.69 6.97 -6.38
N TRP A 17 -2.28 6.65 -5.23
CA TRP A 17 -3.65 6.16 -5.14
C TRP A 17 -4.65 7.31 -5.15
N LEU A 18 -5.92 6.98 -5.44
CA LEU A 18 -7.02 7.90 -5.27
C LEU A 18 -7.19 8.24 -3.77
N THR A 19 -7.51 9.49 -3.47
CA THR A 19 -7.76 9.94 -2.10
C THR A 19 -8.81 9.07 -1.41
N GLY A 20 -8.50 8.62 -0.20
CA GLY A 20 -9.32 7.74 0.62
C GLY A 20 -9.16 6.26 0.28
N THR A 21 -8.24 5.87 -0.61
CA THR A 21 -7.96 4.46 -0.90
C THR A 21 -7.27 3.78 0.26
N ALA A 22 -6.24 4.41 0.84
CA ALA A 22 -5.56 3.92 2.03
C ALA A 22 -6.53 3.72 3.20
N GLU A 23 -7.47 4.65 3.38
CA GLU A 23 -8.49 4.58 4.43
C GLU A 23 -9.49 3.43 4.18
N LYS A 24 -9.91 3.22 2.93
CA LYS A 24 -10.75 2.08 2.54
C LYS A 24 -10.03 0.74 2.74
N LEU A 25 -8.73 0.67 2.46
CA LEU A 25 -7.92 -0.53 2.66
C LEU A 25 -7.70 -0.82 4.15
N ALA A 26 -7.49 0.23 4.96
CA ALA A 26 -7.42 0.11 6.41
C ALA A 26 -8.75 -0.42 6.99
N LYS A 27 -9.89 0.15 6.58
CA LYS A 27 -11.23 -0.34 6.98
C LYS A 27 -11.47 -1.80 6.60
N LYS A 28 -10.89 -2.25 5.48
CA LYS A 28 -10.95 -3.65 5.03
C LYS A 28 -9.89 -4.55 5.68
N SER A 29 -9.11 -4.05 6.64
CA SER A 29 -7.95 -4.74 7.25
C SER A 29 -6.95 -5.30 6.24
N LYS A 30 -6.85 -4.68 5.05
CA LYS A 30 -5.89 -5.04 3.99
C LYS A 30 -4.58 -4.26 4.07
N LEU A 31 -4.53 -3.25 4.94
CA LEU A 31 -3.35 -2.43 5.16
C LEU A 31 -3.03 -2.40 6.66
N PRO A 32 -1.78 -2.67 7.09
CA PRO A 32 -1.39 -2.56 8.48
C PRO A 32 -1.54 -1.11 8.93
N HIS A 33 -2.35 -0.91 9.96
CA HIS A 33 -2.70 0.40 10.47
C HIS A 33 -2.81 0.36 11.99
N TYR A 34 -2.56 1.53 12.59
CA TYR A 34 -2.70 1.78 14.01
C TYR A 34 -3.82 2.78 14.19
N ARG A 35 -4.74 2.46 15.10
CA ARG A 35 -5.79 3.38 15.50
C ARG A 35 -5.37 4.09 16.77
N LEU A 36 -5.27 5.41 16.72
CA LEU A 36 -4.96 6.21 17.90
C LEU A 36 -6.22 6.38 18.77
N PRO A 37 -6.07 6.73 20.06
CA PRO A 37 -7.19 6.95 20.97
C PRO A 37 -8.15 8.08 20.52
N ASP A 38 -7.69 9.03 19.70
CA ASP A 38 -8.54 10.05 19.06
C ASP A 38 -9.37 9.51 17.88
N GLY A 39 -9.16 8.25 17.49
CA GLY A 39 -9.87 7.59 16.40
C GLY A 39 -9.18 7.73 15.04
N SER A 40 -8.13 8.53 14.91
CA SER A 40 -7.35 8.65 13.67
C SER A 40 -6.61 7.36 13.31
N LEU A 41 -6.44 7.14 12.01
CA LEU A 41 -5.66 6.04 11.46
C LEU A 41 -4.24 6.52 11.14
N ARG A 42 -3.24 5.79 11.64
CA ARG A 42 -1.82 5.99 11.33
C ARG A 42 -1.23 4.73 10.71
N PHE A 43 -0.26 4.93 9.84
CA PHE A 43 0.40 3.86 9.12
C PHE A 43 1.90 3.97 9.34
N VAL A 44 2.58 2.84 9.47
CA VAL A 44 4.03 2.80 9.56
C VAL A 44 4.57 2.60 8.15
N TRP A 45 5.32 3.58 7.63
CA TRP A 45 5.80 3.51 6.25
C TRP A 45 6.65 2.27 5.98
N ALA A 46 7.54 1.89 6.91
CA ALA A 46 8.42 0.72 6.74
C ALA A 46 7.64 -0.60 6.58
N GLU A 47 6.52 -0.75 7.29
CA GLU A 47 5.61 -1.91 7.16
C GLU A 47 4.91 -1.90 5.80
N LEU A 48 4.45 -0.71 5.37
CA LEU A 48 3.83 -0.56 4.05
C LEU A 48 4.82 -0.85 2.92
N GLU A 49 6.04 -0.34 3.02
CA GLU A 49 7.12 -0.54 2.05
C GLU A 49 7.48 -2.03 1.94
N SER A 50 7.52 -2.75 3.07
CA SER A 50 7.75 -4.19 3.09
C SER A 50 6.64 -5.01 2.43
N LEU A 51 5.40 -4.49 2.39
CA LEU A 51 4.28 -5.12 1.69
C LEU A 51 4.30 -4.88 0.18
N ILE A 52 5.10 -3.94 -0.30
CA ILE A 52 5.30 -3.72 -1.73
C ILE A 52 6.23 -4.83 -2.25
N CYS A 53 5.68 -6.03 -2.42
CA CYS A 53 6.33 -7.04 -3.24
C CYS A 53 6.47 -6.48 -4.65
N ARG A 54 7.72 -6.29 -5.10
CA ARG A 54 8.04 -6.02 -6.51
C ARG A 54 7.37 -7.12 -7.32
N ILE A 55 6.28 -6.79 -8.01
CA ILE A 55 5.69 -7.67 -9.01
C ILE A 55 6.77 -7.79 -10.09
N PRO A 56 7.42 -8.95 -10.30
CA PRO A 56 8.28 -9.09 -11.47
C PRO A 56 7.38 -8.82 -12.68
N PRO A 57 7.82 -7.98 -13.65
CA PRO A 57 7.02 -7.69 -14.83
C PRO A 57 6.57 -9.02 -15.42
N ALA A 58 5.25 -9.20 -15.55
CA ALA A 58 4.65 -10.44 -16.02
C ALA A 58 5.40 -10.87 -17.29
N HIS A 59 6.07 -12.02 -17.20
CA HIS A 59 6.85 -12.59 -18.29
C HIS A 59 5.98 -12.59 -19.55
N PRO A 60 6.35 -11.86 -20.62
CA PRO A 60 5.61 -11.91 -21.87
C PRO A 60 5.74 -13.34 -22.38
N GLN A 61 4.66 -14.11 -22.28
CA GLN A 61 4.64 -15.47 -22.80
C GLN A 61 4.81 -15.38 -24.32
N PRO A 62 5.82 -16.03 -24.93
CA PRO A 62 5.93 -16.05 -26.38
C PRO A 62 4.74 -16.85 -26.93
N ILE A 63 3.86 -16.17 -27.66
CA ILE A 63 2.89 -16.82 -28.54
C ILE A 63 3.72 -17.53 -29.61
N PHE A 64 3.96 -18.82 -29.42
CA PHE A 64 4.51 -19.67 -30.47
C PHE A 64 3.45 -19.79 -31.56
N ALA A 65 3.78 -19.21 -32.71
CA ALA A 65 3.07 -19.42 -33.96
C ALA A 65 3.13 -20.91 -34.34
N ILE A 66 1.97 -21.49 -34.61
CA ILE A 66 1.83 -22.80 -35.24
C ILE A 66 1.73 -22.51 -36.74
N ALA A 67 2.71 -22.98 -37.51
CA ALA A 67 2.73 -22.99 -38.96
C ALA A 67 2.39 -24.40 -39.46
#